data_AF-A0A2A4N844-F1
#
_entry.id   AF-A0A2A4N844-F1
#
_cell.length_a   1.000
_cell.length_b   1.000
_cell.length_c   1.000
_cell.angle_alpha   90.00
_cell.angle_beta   90.00
_cell.angle_gamma   90.00
#
_symmetry.space_group_name_H-M   'P 1'
#
loop_
_entity.id
_entity.type
_entity.pdbx_description
1 polymer ?
#
loop_
_entity_poly.entity_id
_entity_poly.type
_entity_poly.pdbx_seq_one_letter_code
_entity_poly.pdbx_strand_id
1 'polypeptide(L)'
;MAAYQYVYHMQGVSKTYPGGKKCFENIHLSFLPGVKIGVVGVNGSGKSTLMKIMAGLDTEFTGEAWAAEGAKVGYLPQEPKLDETLSVRENVMLGVKDKKDILDRYNELAMNYSDETADEMADLQDQIDAANLWDLDSQIDVSMEALRCPPDDADIATLS
;
A
#
# COMPACT_ATOMS: atom_id res chain seq x y z
N MET A 1 15.09 -6.19 28.56
CA MET A 1 14.80 -4.86 27.96
C MET A 1 14.14 -5.13 26.62
N ALA A 2 12.90 -4.68 26.41
CA ALA A 2 12.31 -4.74 25.08
C ALA A 2 13.15 -3.84 24.17
N ALA A 3 13.88 -4.43 23.22
CA ALA A 3 14.57 -3.66 22.20
C ALA A 3 13.48 -2.88 21.45
N TYR A 4 13.58 -1.55 21.42
CA TYR A 4 12.75 -0.75 20.54
C TYR A 4 13.09 -1.16 19.10
N GLN A 5 12.31 -2.07 18.52
CA GLN A 5 12.55 -2.54 17.17
C GLN A 5 12.07 -1.44 16.22
N TYR A 6 13.01 -0.71 15.62
CA TYR A 6 12.71 0.27 14.58
C TYR A 6 11.93 -0.40 13.46
N VAL A 7 10.89 0.26 12.94
CA VAL A 7 10.16 -0.21 11.75
C VAL A 7 10.94 0.06 10.47
N TYR A 8 11.80 1.09 10.48
CA TYR A 8 12.70 1.42 9.38
C TYR A 8 13.96 2.10 9.91
N HIS A 9 15.12 1.77 9.33
CA HIS A 9 16.42 2.28 9.75
C HIS A 9 17.25 2.74 8.54
N MET A 10 17.98 3.84 8.71
CA MET A 10 18.91 4.41 7.74
C MET A 10 20.18 4.84 8.45
N GLN A 11 21.33 4.40 7.94
CA GLN A 11 22.65 4.73 8.46
C GLN A 11 23.57 5.21 7.34
N GLY A 12 24.00 6.47 7.43
CA GLY A 12 24.95 7.07 6.49
C GLY A 12 24.45 7.19 5.05
N VAL A 13 23.13 7.24 4.85
CA VAL A 13 22.53 7.15 3.52
C VAL A 13 22.82 8.40 2.71
N SER A 14 23.43 8.24 1.54
CA SER A 14 23.78 9.34 0.63
C SER A 14 23.38 9.00 -0.80
N LYS A 15 22.89 10.00 -1.54
CA LYS A 15 22.50 9.86 -2.94
C LYS A 15 23.19 10.90 -3.79
N THR A 16 23.88 10.44 -4.83
CA THR A 16 24.50 11.27 -5.86
C THR A 16 24.02 10.79 -7.21
N TYR A 17 23.55 11.70 -8.06
CA TYR A 17 23.13 11.38 -9.42
C TYR A 17 24.32 11.36 -10.39
N PRO A 18 24.18 10.69 -11.56
CA PRO A 18 25.15 10.80 -12.64
C PRO A 18 25.53 12.25 -12.93
N GLY A 19 26.82 12.50 -13.18
CA GLY A 19 27.37 13.87 -13.29
C GLY A 19 27.76 14.51 -11.95
N GLY A 20 27.73 13.76 -10.84
CA GLY A 20 28.28 14.20 -9.56
C GLY A 20 27.37 15.12 -8.75
N LYS A 21 26.12 15.32 -9.18
CA LYS A 21 25.15 16.13 -8.44
C LYS A 21 24.69 15.40 -7.18
N LYS A 22 25.18 15.85 -6.03
CA LYS A 22 24.72 15.36 -4.71
C LYS A 22 23.25 15.75 -4.49
N CYS A 23 22.41 14.77 -4.17
CA CYS A 23 21.01 14.97 -3.81
C CYS A 23 20.86 15.22 -2.31
N PHE A 24 21.46 14.35 -1.50
CA PHE A 24 21.66 14.50 -0.06
C PHE A 24 22.82 13.61 0.38
N GLU A 25 23.34 13.86 1.58
CA GLU A 25 24.52 13.20 2.10
C GLU A 25 24.36 12.88 3.59
N ASN A 26 24.81 11.68 3.96
CA ASN A 26 24.96 11.19 5.33
C ASN A 26 23.68 11.28 6.18
N ILE A 27 22.56 10.79 5.66
CA ILE A 27 21.29 10.71 6.39
C ILE A 27 21.34 9.54 7.37
N HIS A 28 21.04 9.83 8.65
CA HIS A 28 20.83 8.84 9.71
C HIS A 28 19.43 9.04 10.28
N LEU A 29 18.55 8.06 10.09
CA LEU A 29 17.17 8.10 10.54
C LEU A 29 16.78 6.75 11.14
N SER A 30 15.94 6.79 12.16
CA SER A 30 15.39 5.58 12.78
C SER A 30 13.94 5.84 13.14
N PHE A 31 13.06 4.99 12.61
CA PHE A 31 11.63 5.16 12.69
C PHE A 31 11.07 4.14 13.67
N LEU A 32 10.34 4.59 14.68
CA LEU A 32 9.63 3.71 15.61
C LEU A 32 8.27 3.30 15.01
N PRO A 33 7.74 2.10 15.33
CA PRO A 33 6.39 1.72 14.93
C PRO A 33 5.34 2.74 15.41
N GLY A 34 4.35 3.04 14.57
CA GLY A 34 3.21 3.90 14.91
C GLY A 34 3.46 5.41 14.84
N VAL A 35 4.67 5.86 14.52
CA VAL A 35 4.97 7.29 14.40
C VAL A 35 4.45 7.88 13.08
N LYS A 36 4.03 9.15 13.13
CA LYS A 36 3.65 9.94 11.95
C LYS A 36 4.71 11.01 11.71
N ILE A 37 5.26 11.06 10.51
CA ILE A 37 6.39 11.94 10.19
C ILE A 37 6.12 12.69 8.91
N GLY A 38 6.26 14.02 8.97
CA GLY A 38 6.24 14.89 7.80
C GLY A 38 7.66 15.20 7.32
N VAL A 39 7.94 14.94 6.05
CA VAL A 39 9.22 15.32 5.42
C VAL A 39 9.06 16.65 4.71
N VAL A 40 9.77 17.68 5.17
CA VAL A 40 9.70 19.04 4.63
C VAL A 40 11.05 19.50 4.07
N GLY A 41 11.03 20.42 3.12
CA GLY A 41 12.23 20.95 2.47
C GLY A 41 11.91 21.59 1.12
N VAL A 42 12.85 22.37 0.60
CA VAL A 42 12.70 23.05 -0.71
C VAL A 42 12.58 22.05 -1.88
N ASN A 43 12.10 22.51 -3.03
CA ASN A 43 12.11 21.69 -4.24
C ASN A 43 13.53 21.29 -4.62
N GLY A 44 13.71 20.02 -4.98
CA GLY A 44 15.04 19.46 -5.27
C GLY A 44 15.86 19.03 -4.03
N SER A 45 15.35 19.19 -2.80
CA SER A 45 16.05 18.74 -1.58
C SER A 45 16.10 17.22 -1.39
N GLY A 46 15.61 16.44 -2.35
CA GLY A 46 15.65 14.98 -2.33
C GLY A 46 14.53 14.27 -1.57
N LYS A 47 13.43 14.96 -1.20
CA LYS A 47 12.29 14.35 -0.48
C LYS A 47 11.71 13.12 -1.20
N SER A 48 11.37 13.27 -2.48
CA SER A 48 10.82 12.17 -3.27
C SER A 48 11.85 11.05 -3.44
N THR A 49 13.13 11.39 -3.55
CA THR A 49 14.23 10.41 -3.64
C THR A 49 14.40 9.63 -2.34
N LEU A 50 14.34 10.30 -1.19
CA LEU A 50 14.34 9.68 0.14
C LEU A 50 13.16 8.70 0.27
N MET A 51 11.95 9.12 -0.10
CA MET A 51 10.78 8.24 -0.06
C MET A 51 10.90 7.04 -1.01
N LYS A 52 11.48 7.20 -2.20
CA LYS A 52 11.72 6.10 -3.14
C LYS A 52 12.73 5.09 -2.59
N ILE A 53 13.79 5.55 -1.92
CA ILE A 53 14.74 4.67 -1.23
C ILE A 53 14.03 3.91 -0.11
N MET A 54 13.22 4.62 0.70
CA MET A 54 12.45 4.00 1.77
C MET A 54 11.46 2.94 1.25
N ALA A 55 10.88 3.17 0.08
CA ALA A 55 10.00 2.25 -0.62
C ALA A 55 10.72 1.08 -1.32
N GLY A 56 12.05 1.08 -1.36
CA GLY A 56 12.83 0.09 -2.11
C GLY A 56 12.81 0.28 -3.63
N LEU A 57 12.28 1.41 -4.13
CA LEU A 57 12.18 1.73 -5.56
C LEU A 57 13.46 2.34 -6.13
N ASP A 58 14.29 2.94 -5.28
CA ASP A 58 15.61 3.46 -5.66
C ASP A 58 16.67 2.83 -4.74
N THR A 59 17.50 1.95 -5.32
CA THR A 59 18.54 1.20 -4.60
C THR A 59 19.93 1.74 -4.85
N GLU A 60 20.09 2.75 -5.71
CA GLU A 60 21.37 3.33 -6.07
C GLU A 60 21.78 4.42 -5.06
N PHE A 61 22.11 4.02 -3.84
CA PHE A 61 22.60 4.91 -2.78
C PHE A 61 23.78 4.27 -2.05
N THR A 62 24.51 5.06 -1.27
CA THR A 62 25.56 4.56 -0.36
C THR A 62 25.06 4.56 1.07
N GLY A 63 25.62 3.73 1.94
CA GLY A 63 25.15 3.55 3.32
C GLY A 63 24.18 2.38 3.43
N GLU A 64 23.41 2.32 4.51
CA GLU A 64 22.50 1.21 4.79
C GLU A 64 21.08 1.74 5.01
N ALA A 65 20.08 1.10 4.39
CA ALA A 65 18.68 1.37 4.63
C ALA A 65 17.88 0.06 4.59
N TRP A 66 17.07 -0.19 5.62
CA TRP A 66 16.29 -1.42 5.72
C TRP A 66 15.01 -1.21 6.54
N ALA A 67 13.97 -1.95 6.17
CA ALA A 67 12.74 -2.09 6.95
C ALA A 67 12.86 -3.29 7.89
N ALA A 68 12.12 -3.28 9.01
CA ALA A 68 12.07 -4.42 9.92
C ALA A 68 11.56 -5.69 9.22
N GLU A 69 12.03 -6.85 9.67
CA GLU A 69 11.50 -8.14 9.20
C GLU A 69 9.98 -8.21 9.44
N GLY A 70 9.24 -8.63 8.40
CA GLY A 70 7.77 -8.67 8.42
C GLY A 70 7.08 -7.33 8.18
N ALA A 71 7.80 -6.21 8.09
CA ALA A 71 7.19 -4.92 7.73
C ALA A 71 6.77 -4.90 6.26
N LYS A 72 5.54 -4.45 6.00
CA LYS A 72 5.06 -4.14 4.64
C LYS A 72 5.25 -2.66 4.35
N VAL A 73 5.83 -2.33 3.20
CA VAL A 73 6.04 -0.95 2.77
C VAL A 73 5.11 -0.64 1.60
N GLY A 74 4.23 0.36 1.78
CA GLY A 74 3.38 0.91 0.73
C GLY A 74 3.92 2.26 0.26
N TYR A 75 3.92 2.50 -1.05
CA TYR A 75 4.36 3.77 -1.64
C TYR A 75 3.30 4.30 -2.61
N LEU A 76 2.82 5.50 -2.32
CA LEU A 76 1.91 6.25 -3.19
C LEU A 76 2.73 7.32 -3.93
N PRO A 77 2.97 7.18 -5.25
CA PRO A 77 3.65 8.21 -6.03
C PRO A 77 2.78 9.48 -6.13
N GLN A 78 3.42 10.60 -6.43
CA GLN A 78 2.73 11.87 -6.68
C GLN A 78 1.77 11.79 -7.88
N GLU A 79 2.17 11.05 -8.91
CA GLU A 79 1.34 10.73 -10.07
C GLU A 79 1.03 9.22 -10.01
N PRO A 80 -0.10 8.82 -9.41
CA PRO A 80 -0.52 7.42 -9.38
C PRO A 80 -0.84 6.94 -10.79
N LYS A 81 -0.51 5.66 -11.05
CA LYS A 81 -0.93 4.97 -12.26
C LYS A 81 -2.17 4.15 -11.90
N LEU A 82 -3.30 4.54 -12.48
CA LEU A 82 -4.57 3.85 -12.37
C LEU A 82 -4.86 3.14 -13.69
N ASP A 83 -5.73 2.14 -13.66
CA ASP A 83 -6.23 1.49 -14.86
C ASP A 83 -7.31 2.37 -15.49
N GLU A 84 -7.00 2.95 -16.65
CA GLU A 84 -7.91 3.84 -17.39
C GLU A 84 -9.12 3.10 -17.99
N THR A 85 -9.11 1.77 -18.02
CA THR A 85 -10.24 0.97 -18.52
C THR A 85 -11.30 0.68 -17.45
N LEU A 86 -11.01 1.05 -16.20
CA LEU A 86 -11.84 0.79 -15.03
C LEU A 86 -12.37 2.11 -14.47
N SER A 87 -13.51 2.03 -13.79
CA SER A 87 -14.06 3.12 -12.98
C SER A 87 -13.24 3.39 -11.72
N VAL A 88 -13.56 4.48 -11.01
CA VAL A 88 -12.97 4.80 -9.70
C VAL A 88 -13.14 3.64 -8.72
N ARG A 89 -14.37 3.12 -8.57
CA ARG A 89 -14.63 2.03 -7.62
C ARG A 89 -13.85 0.78 -7.99
N GLU A 90 -13.82 0.42 -9.27
CA GLU A 90 -13.07 -0.75 -9.73
C GLU A 90 -11.57 -0.62 -9.45
N ASN A 91 -10.96 0.56 -9.66
CA ASN A 91 -9.57 0.82 -9.29
C ASN A 91 -9.32 0.68 -7.78
N VAL A 92 -10.24 1.19 -6.96
CA VAL A 92 -10.15 1.04 -5.49
C VAL A 92 -10.25 -0.44 -5.09
N MET A 93 -11.15 -1.20 -5.74
CA MET A 93 -11.35 -2.63 -5.48
C MET A 93 -10.11 -3.46 -5.83
N LEU A 94 -9.27 -3.04 -6.78
CA LEU A 94 -7.97 -3.69 -7.03
C LEU A 94 -7.09 -3.74 -5.76
N GLY A 95 -7.18 -2.72 -4.90
CA GLY A 95 -6.44 -2.65 -3.64
C GLY A 95 -6.90 -3.68 -2.60
N VAL A 96 -8.08 -4.27 -2.77
CA VAL A 96 -8.65 -5.31 -1.90
C VAL A 96 -9.03 -6.57 -2.68
N LYS A 97 -8.42 -6.79 -3.85
CA LYS A 97 -8.76 -7.89 -4.75
C LYS A 97 -8.75 -9.25 -4.04
N ASP A 98 -7.72 -9.55 -3.27
CA ASP A 98 -7.61 -10.82 -2.54
C ASP A 98 -8.80 -11.06 -1.60
N LYS A 99 -9.33 -10.01 -0.97
CA LYS A 99 -10.51 -10.09 -0.11
C LYS A 99 -11.80 -10.28 -0.92
N LYS A 100 -11.89 -9.58 -2.05
CA LYS A 100 -13.04 -9.67 -2.95
C LYS A 100 -13.14 -11.06 -3.60
N ASP A 101 -12.00 -11.62 -4.02
CA ASP A 101 -11.91 -12.96 -4.58
C ASP A 101 -12.45 -14.04 -3.61
N ILE A 102 -12.19 -13.91 -2.29
CA ILE A 102 -12.73 -14.81 -1.26
C ILE A 102 -14.27 -14.77 -1.24
N LEU A 103 -14.86 -13.57 -1.21
CA LEU A 103 -16.32 -13.40 -1.22
C LEU A 103 -16.94 -13.93 -2.52
N ASP A 104 -16.31 -13.64 -3.66
CA ASP A 104 -16.81 -14.07 -4.97
C ASP A 104 -16.77 -15.59 -5.09
N ARG A 105 -15.70 -16.23 -4.60
CA ARG A 105 -15.62 -17.69 -4.56
C ARG A 105 -16.67 -18.29 -3.64
N TYR A 106 -16.88 -17.72 -2.45
CA TYR A 106 -17.94 -18.16 -1.55
C TYR A 106 -19.32 -18.06 -2.21
N ASN A 107 -19.62 -16.93 -2.85
CA ASN A 107 -20.90 -16.71 -3.53
C ASN A 107 -21.11 -17.68 -4.70
N GLU A 108 -20.06 -17.95 -5.49
CA GLU A 108 -20.10 -18.94 -6.57
C GLU A 108 -20.47 -20.34 -6.06
N LEU A 109 -19.83 -20.78 -4.97
CA LEU A 109 -20.11 -22.07 -4.33
C LEU A 109 -21.51 -22.09 -3.70
N ALA A 110 -21.97 -20.97 -3.13
CA ALA A 110 -23.29 -20.86 -2.52
C ALA A 110 -24.42 -21.03 -3.54
N MET A 111 -24.22 -20.51 -4.76
CA MET A 111 -25.19 -20.68 -5.85
C MET A 111 -25.23 -22.11 -6.41
N ASN A 112 -24.11 -22.84 -6.35
CA ASN A 112 -23.96 -24.18 -6.88
C ASN A 112 -23.57 -25.20 -5.79
N TYR A 113 -24.26 -25.13 -4.65
CA TYR A 113 -23.91 -25.94 -3.49
C TYR A 113 -23.91 -27.44 -3.82
N SER A 114 -22.84 -28.12 -3.40
CA SER A 114 -22.71 -29.57 -3.44
C SER A 114 -22.00 -30.09 -2.19
N ASP A 115 -22.24 -31.35 -1.83
CA ASP A 115 -21.56 -32.02 -0.72
C ASP A 115 -20.02 -32.03 -0.91
N GLU A 116 -19.55 -32.09 -2.16
CA GLU A 116 -18.12 -32.06 -2.49
C GLU A 116 -17.46 -30.70 -2.22
N THR A 117 -18.25 -29.62 -2.25
CA THR A 117 -17.79 -28.23 -2.03
C THR A 117 -18.04 -27.73 -0.61
N ALA A 118 -18.64 -28.55 0.26
CA ALA A 118 -19.06 -28.14 1.59
C ALA A 118 -17.87 -27.73 2.48
N ASP A 119 -16.77 -28.47 2.42
CA ASP A 119 -15.55 -28.18 3.21
C ASP A 119 -14.91 -26.86 2.76
N GLU A 120 -14.78 -26.63 1.44
CA GLU A 120 -14.23 -25.38 0.89
C GLU A 120 -15.09 -24.18 1.28
N MET A 121 -16.41 -24.33 1.23
CA MET A 121 -17.34 -23.27 1.64
C MET A 121 -17.20 -22.92 3.12
N ALA A 122 -17.02 -23.92 3.98
CA ALA A 122 -16.80 -23.71 5.42
C ALA A 122 -15.49 -22.94 5.67
N ASP A 123 -14.40 -23.33 5.01
CA ASP A 123 -13.10 -22.64 5.12
C ASP A 123 -13.16 -21.18 4.63
N LEU A 124 -13.92 -20.93 3.56
CA LEU A 124 -14.13 -19.57 3.04
C LEU A 124 -14.99 -18.74 4.00
N GLN A 125 -16.02 -19.33 4.60
CA GLN A 125 -16.86 -18.67 5.59
C GLN A 125 -16.03 -18.24 6.81
N ASP A 126 -15.16 -19.12 7.32
CA ASP A 126 -14.26 -18.80 8.43
C ASP A 126 -13.32 -17.63 8.09
N GLN A 127 -12.79 -17.59 6.86
CA GLN A 127 -11.96 -16.48 6.39
C GLN A 127 -12.74 -15.17 6.28
N ILE A 128 -13.97 -15.22 5.77
CA ILE A 128 -14.86 -14.07 5.63
C ILE A 128 -15.17 -13.49 7.02
N ASP A 129 -15.54 -14.34 7.98
CA ASP A 129 -15.86 -13.91 9.34
C ASP A 129 -14.63 -13.35 10.05
N ALA A 130 -13.47 -14.02 9.95
CA ALA A 130 -12.23 -13.59 10.58
C ALA A 130 -11.72 -12.23 10.07
N ALA A 131 -11.95 -11.93 8.78
CA ALA A 131 -11.53 -10.68 8.17
C ALA A 131 -12.65 -9.64 8.03
N ASN A 132 -13.84 -9.91 8.58
CA ASN A 132 -15.06 -9.10 8.48
C ASN A 132 -15.39 -8.69 7.04
N LEU A 133 -15.36 -9.65 6.11
CA LEU A 133 -15.52 -9.37 4.68
C LEU A 133 -16.98 -9.19 4.26
N TRP A 134 -17.97 -9.60 5.06
CA TRP A 134 -19.38 -9.30 4.78
C TRP A 134 -19.64 -7.80 4.63
N ASP A 135 -18.90 -6.98 5.38
CA ASP A 135 -18.98 -5.52 5.35
C ASP A 135 -17.96 -4.90 4.39
N LEU A 136 -17.30 -5.68 3.52
CA LEU A 136 -16.21 -5.17 2.67
C LEU A 136 -16.67 -3.97 1.84
N ASP A 137 -17.84 -4.07 1.22
CA ASP A 137 -18.38 -3.02 0.36
C ASP A 137 -18.60 -1.70 1.14
N SER A 138 -19.23 -1.79 2.32
CA SER A 138 -19.43 -0.64 3.20
C SER A 138 -18.12 -0.07 3.76
N GLN A 139 -17.11 -0.91 4.04
CA GLN A 139 -15.78 -0.45 4.43
C GLN A 139 -15.11 0.35 3.31
N ILE A 140 -15.31 -0.05 2.05
CA ILE A 140 -14.83 0.67 0.88
C ILE A 140 -15.56 2.00 0.74
N ASP A 141 -16.89 2.04 0.87
CA ASP A 141 -17.68 3.27 0.82
C ASP A 141 -17.19 4.31 1.84
N VAL A 142 -17.04 3.90 3.10
CA VAL A 142 -16.55 4.77 4.19
C VAL A 142 -15.14 5.29 3.88
N SER A 143 -14.28 4.44 3.32
CA SER A 143 -12.91 4.81 2.98
C SER A 143 -12.85 5.80 1.81
N MET A 144 -13.65 5.58 0.76
CA MET A 144 -13.77 6.46 -0.39
C MET A 144 -14.34 7.83 0.01
N GLU A 145 -15.34 7.86 0.89
CA GLU A 145 -15.88 9.10 1.43
C GLU A 145 -14.82 9.86 2.26
N ALA A 146 -14.11 9.18 3.15
CA ALA A 146 -13.08 9.78 4.00
C ALA A 146 -11.92 10.37 3.19
N LEU A 147 -11.55 9.70 2.08
CA LEU A 147 -10.54 10.17 1.13
C LEU A 147 -11.07 11.19 0.12
N ARG A 148 -12.40 11.42 0.11
CA ARG A 148 -13.10 12.30 -0.84
C ARG A 148 -12.82 11.89 -2.28
N CYS A 149 -12.92 10.59 -2.56
CA CYS A 149 -12.82 10.08 -3.91
C CYS A 149 -13.91 10.68 -4.81
N PRO A 150 -13.68 10.79 -6.13
CA PRO A 150 -14.73 11.09 -7.10
C PRO A 150 -15.83 10.01 -7.08
N PRO A 151 -16.97 10.24 -7.78
CA PRO A 151 -18.03 9.26 -7.91
C PRO A 151 -17.53 7.90 -8.39
N ASP A 152 -18.16 6.84 -7.87
CA ASP A 152 -17.78 5.45 -8.10
C ASP A 152 -17.64 5.06 -9.57
N ASP A 153 -18.59 5.50 -10.39
CA ASP A 153 -18.73 5.20 -11.82
C ASP A 153 -17.95 6.18 -12.71
N ALA A 154 -17.23 7.13 -12.12
CA ALA A 154 -16.44 8.09 -12.88
C ALA A 154 -15.33 7.38 -13.66
N ASP A 155 -15.18 7.78 -14.92
CA ASP A 155 -14.12 7.29 -15.81
C ASP A 155 -12.79 7.93 -15.42
N ILE A 156 -11.80 7.09 -15.11
CA ILE A 156 -10.44 7.51 -14.75
C ILE A 156 -9.81 8.37 -15.83
N ALA A 157 -10.07 8.09 -17.11
CA ALA A 157 -9.51 8.87 -18.22
C ALA A 157 -9.96 10.34 -18.22
N THR A 158 -11.02 10.66 -17.48
CA THR A 158 -11.57 12.02 -17.35
C THR A 158 -11.17 12.74 -16.07
N LEU A 159 -10.48 12.05 -15.16
CA LEU A 159 -10.00 12.62 -13.90
C LEU A 159 -8.69 13.37 -14.13
N SER A 160 -8.75 14.70 -14.05
CA SER A 160 -7.59 15.60 -14.18
C SER A 160 -6.88 15.87 -12.86
#